data_AF-A0A7I9VD84-F1
#
_entry.id   AF-A0A7I9VD84-F1
#
_cell.length_a   1.000
_cell.length_b   1.000
_cell.length_c   1.000
_cell.angle_alpha   90.00
_cell.angle_beta   90.00
_cell.angle_gamma   90.00
#
_symmetry.space_group_name_H-M   'P 1'
#
loop_
_entity.id
_entity.type
_entity.pdbx_description
1 polymer ?
#
loop_
_entity_poly.entity_id
_entity_poly.type
_entity_poly.pdbx_seq_one_letter_code
_entity_poly.pdbx_strand_id
1 'polypeptide(L)'
;MVYDGRMTTLNRAAAHAMPTVDVAGVDWPLNKVLAVVGGVLGTVVVVAVGGSVTAAAWTAVVIATVAWWGGYAWYGRRWDDGRREYAVESSREF
;
A
#
# COMPACT_ATOMS: atom_id res chain seq x y z
N MET A 1 1.23 -31.29 -6.70
CA MET A 1 0.96 -29.90 -7.15
C MET A 1 0.24 -29.18 -6.00
N VAL A 2 1.00 -28.60 -5.06
CA VAL A 2 0.48 -27.91 -3.85
C VAL A 2 0.93 -26.45 -3.97
N TYR A 3 0.25 -25.65 -4.78
CA TYR A 3 0.72 -24.28 -5.09
C TYR A 3 -0.41 -23.24 -5.28
N ASP A 4 -1.52 -23.40 -4.57
CA ASP A 4 -2.65 -22.44 -4.65
C ASP A 4 -3.04 -21.87 -3.27
N GLY A 5 -3.23 -22.74 -2.27
CA GLY A 5 -3.63 -22.33 -0.92
C GLY A 5 -2.58 -21.53 -0.12
N ARG A 6 -1.29 -21.63 -0.48
CA ARG A 6 -0.21 -20.92 0.23
C ARG A 6 -0.09 -19.46 -0.21
N MET A 7 -0.30 -19.18 -1.50
CA MET A 7 -0.22 -17.81 -2.03
C MET A 7 -1.40 -16.96 -1.54
N THR A 8 -2.59 -17.54 -1.49
CA THR A 8 -3.81 -16.86 -1.01
C THR A 8 -3.75 -16.54 0.48
N THR A 9 -3.18 -17.42 1.30
CA THR A 9 -2.95 -17.16 2.73
C THR A 9 -1.89 -16.09 2.96
N LEU A 10 -0.80 -16.09 2.19
CA LEU A 10 0.22 -15.04 2.23
C LEU A 10 -0.34 -13.66 1.84
N ASN A 11 -1.17 -13.58 0.80
CA ASN A 11 -1.77 -12.31 0.36
C ASN A 11 -2.78 -11.77 1.40
N ARG A 12 -3.58 -12.65 2.04
CA ARG A 12 -4.44 -12.25 3.16
C ARG A 12 -3.65 -11.78 4.37
N ALA A 13 -2.57 -12.47 4.74
CA ALA A 13 -1.74 -12.08 5.87
C ALA A 13 -1.07 -10.72 5.63
N ALA A 14 -0.55 -10.50 4.42
CA ALA A 14 0.00 -9.20 4.01
C ALA A 14 -1.06 -8.08 4.04
N ALA A 15 -2.29 -8.36 3.59
CA ALA A 15 -3.40 -7.42 3.66
C ALA A 15 -3.81 -7.11 5.12
N HIS A 16 -3.74 -8.08 6.03
CA HIS A 16 -4.07 -7.87 7.45
C HIS A 16 -3.00 -7.10 8.22
N ALA A 17 -1.74 -7.19 7.80
CA ALA A 17 -0.63 -6.46 8.43
C ALA A 17 -0.55 -4.98 8.00
N MET A 18 -1.32 -4.57 6.98
CA MET A 18 -1.35 -3.18 6.54
C MET A 18 -2.17 -2.33 7.52
N PRO A 19 -1.61 -1.21 8.03
CA PRO A 19 -2.36 -0.24 8.81
C PRO A 19 -3.60 0.23 8.05
N THR A 20 -4.73 0.18 8.72
CA THR A 20 -6.01 0.67 8.20
C THR A 20 -6.43 1.96 8.90
N VAL A 21 -7.29 2.71 8.22
CA VAL A 21 -8.00 3.86 8.76
C VAL A 21 -9.48 3.74 8.41
N ASP A 22 -10.34 4.11 9.35
CA ASP A 22 -11.79 4.10 9.11
C ASP A 22 -12.16 5.25 8.16
N VAL A 23 -12.77 4.90 7.03
CA VAL A 23 -13.35 5.83 6.07
C VAL A 23 -14.81 5.46 5.89
N ALA A 24 -15.70 6.27 6.49
CA ALA A 24 -17.14 6.11 6.42
C ALA A 24 -17.66 4.73 6.90
N GLY A 25 -17.07 4.20 7.99
CA GLY A 25 -17.43 2.91 8.56
C GLY A 25 -16.77 1.71 7.86
N VAL A 26 -15.76 1.96 7.02
CA VAL A 26 -15.03 0.94 6.27
C VAL A 26 -13.54 1.09 6.54
N ASP A 27 -12.89 0.01 6.96
CA ASP A 27 -11.43 -0.04 7.13
C ASP A 27 -10.72 0.01 5.77
N TRP A 28 -10.07 1.13 5.48
CA TRP A 28 -9.28 1.32 4.28
C TRP A 28 -7.79 1.17 4.58
N PRO A 29 -7.03 0.42 3.77
CA PRO A 29 -5.57 0.44 3.84
C PRO A 29 -5.04 1.88 3.71
N LEU A 30 -4.12 2.28 4.59
CA LEU A 30 -3.63 3.66 4.64
C LEU A 30 -3.02 4.12 3.31
N ASN A 31 -2.30 3.25 2.60
CA ASN A 31 -1.73 3.55 1.29
C ASN A 31 -2.79 3.86 0.23
N LYS A 32 -3.98 3.26 0.33
CA LYS A 32 -5.12 3.54 -0.54
C LYS A 32 -5.67 4.93 -0.29
N VAL A 33 -5.80 5.33 0.98
CA VAL A 33 -6.24 6.68 1.35
C VAL A 33 -5.24 7.72 0.87
N LEU A 34 -3.94 7.50 1.07
CA LEU A 34 -2.88 8.38 0.58
C LEU A 34 -2.90 8.51 -0.96
N ALA A 35 -3.17 7.43 -1.68
CA ALA A 35 -3.29 7.46 -3.13
C ALA A 35 -4.45 8.36 -3.60
N VAL A 36 -5.62 8.24 -2.97
CA VAL A 36 -6.79 9.07 -3.29
C VAL A 36 -6.54 10.54 -2.95
N VAL A 37 -6.14 10.82 -1.71
CA VAL A 37 -5.88 12.19 -1.24
C VAL A 37 -4.78 12.85 -2.07
N GLY A 38 -3.67 12.15 -2.30
CA GLY A 38 -2.57 12.64 -3.10
C GLY A 38 -2.98 12.93 -4.55
N GLY A 39 -3.75 12.05 -5.18
CA GLY A 39 -4.23 12.26 -6.55
C GLY A 39 -5.16 13.47 -6.67
N VAL A 40 -6.07 13.66 -5.70
CA VAL A 40 -6.95 14.83 -5.64
C VAL A 40 -6.16 16.12 -5.42
N LEU A 41 -5.22 16.14 -4.46
CA LEU A 41 -4.39 17.31 -4.20
C LEU A 41 -3.51 17.66 -5.41
N GLY A 42 -2.90 16.67 -6.06
CA GLY A 42 -2.13 16.88 -7.29
C GLY A 42 -2.98 17.48 -8.42
N THR A 43 -4.21 17.00 -8.58
CA THR A 43 -5.19 17.56 -9.53
C THR A 43 -5.47 19.03 -9.24
N VAL A 44 -5.80 19.35 -7.97
CA VAL A 44 -6.09 20.72 -7.54
C VAL A 44 -4.90 21.63 -7.80
N VAL A 45 -3.68 21.20 -7.47
CA VAL A 45 -2.45 21.98 -7.70
C VAL A 45 -2.27 22.26 -9.18
N VAL A 46 -2.36 21.25 -10.05
CA VAL A 46 -2.16 21.43 -11.50
C VAL A 46 -3.18 22.40 -12.08
N VAL A 47 -4.45 22.28 -11.69
CA VAL A 47 -5.50 23.20 -12.15
C VAL A 47 -5.26 24.62 -11.60
N ALA A 48 -4.89 24.75 -10.33
CA ALA A 48 -4.66 26.04 -9.69
C ALA A 48 -3.52 26.84 -10.33
N VAL A 49 -2.49 26.17 -10.86
CA VAL A 49 -1.38 26.81 -11.59
C VAL A 49 -1.67 27.03 -13.08
N GLY A 50 -2.91 26.81 -13.53
CA GLY A 50 -3.33 27.02 -14.92
C GLY A 50 -3.03 25.84 -15.86
N GLY A 51 -2.74 24.66 -15.33
CA GLY A 51 -2.56 23.44 -16.11
C GLY A 51 -3.86 22.92 -16.72
N SER A 52 -3.73 22.05 -17.72
CA SER A 52 -4.89 21.42 -18.37
C SER A 52 -5.48 20.28 -17.54
N VAL A 53 -6.76 19.96 -17.76
CA VAL A 53 -7.42 18.80 -17.17
C VAL A 53 -6.69 17.49 -17.53
N THR A 54 -6.14 17.40 -18.74
CA THR A 54 -5.31 16.26 -19.16
C THR A 54 -4.04 16.12 -18.32
N ALA A 55 -3.33 17.23 -18.08
CA ALA A 55 -2.13 17.22 -17.22
C ALA A 55 -2.48 16.86 -15.77
N ALA A 56 -3.61 17.37 -15.27
CA ALA A 56 -4.09 17.07 -13.93
C ALA A 56 -4.42 15.58 -13.77
N ALA A 57 -5.09 14.98 -14.76
CA ALA A 57 -5.42 13.56 -14.76
C ALA A 57 -4.16 12.68 -14.72
N TRP A 58 -3.15 12.97 -15.56
CA TRP A 58 -1.89 12.22 -15.54
C TRP A 58 -1.14 12.39 -14.23
N THR A 59 -1.14 13.59 -13.65
CA THR A 59 -0.54 13.84 -12.33
C THR A 59 -1.21 13.01 -11.24
N ALA A 60 -2.55 12.96 -11.25
CA ALA A 60 -3.30 12.14 -10.31
C ALA A 60 -2.97 10.65 -10.45
N VAL A 61 -2.90 10.14 -11.69
CA VAL A 61 -2.53 8.75 -11.98
C VAL A 61 -1.14 8.44 -11.45
N VAL A 62 -0.15 9.29 -11.69
CA VAL A 62 1.24 9.08 -11.22
C VAL A 62 1.28 9.04 -9.69
N ILE A 63 0.68 10.03 -9.03
CA ILE A 63 0.69 10.10 -7.56
C ILE A 63 -0.04 8.88 -6.96
N ALA A 64 -1.23 8.55 -7.46
CA ALA A 64 -1.99 7.41 -6.98
C ALA A 64 -1.22 6.10 -7.16
N THR A 65 -0.58 5.92 -8.32
CA THR A 65 0.23 4.73 -8.62
C THR A 65 1.43 4.62 -7.67
N VAL A 66 2.19 5.70 -7.49
CA VAL A 66 3.36 5.72 -6.60
C VAL A 66 2.96 5.48 -5.14
N ALA A 67 1.91 6.14 -4.66
CA ALA A 67 1.44 5.97 -3.28
C ALA A 67 0.92 4.55 -3.02
N TRP A 68 0.16 3.99 -3.98
CA TRP A 68 -0.37 2.64 -3.87
C TRP A 68 0.74 1.59 -3.81
N TRP A 69 1.62 1.58 -4.81
CA TRP A 69 2.69 0.59 -4.94
C TRP A 69 3.82 0.83 -3.93
N GLY A 70 4.14 2.08 -3.62
CA GLY A 70 5.13 2.44 -2.61
C GLY A 70 4.73 1.94 -1.22
N GLY A 71 3.46 2.12 -0.84
CA GLY A 71 2.92 1.53 0.38
C GLY A 71 3.00 0.01 0.36
N TYR A 72 2.52 -0.63 -0.72
CA TYR A 72 2.56 -2.09 -0.86
C TYR A 72 3.97 -2.67 -0.70
N ALA A 73 4.96 -2.08 -1.37
CA ALA A 73 6.36 -2.51 -1.30
C ALA A 73 6.98 -2.27 0.09
N TRP A 74 6.63 -1.17 0.76
CA TRP A 74 7.15 -0.86 2.10
C TRP A 74 6.65 -1.86 3.16
N TYR A 75 5.35 -2.18 3.14
CA TYR A 75 4.78 -3.19 4.04
C TYR A 75 5.27 -4.61 3.72
N GLY A 76 5.47 -4.93 2.44
CA GLY A 76 6.07 -6.20 2.02
C GLY A 76 7.48 -6.41 2.58
N ARG A 77 8.33 -5.37 2.59
CA ARG A 77 9.67 -5.44 3.19
C ARG A 77 9.63 -5.66 4.70
N ARG A 78 8.74 -4.98 5.41
CA ARG A 78 8.58 -5.16 6.87
C ARG A 78 8.18 -6.59 7.24
N TRP A 79 7.40 -7.26 6.39
CA TRP A 79 7.02 -8.66 6.60
C TRP A 79 8.21 -9.63 6.52
N ASP A 80 9.16 -9.36 5.61
CA ASP A 80 10.36 -10.17 5.49
C ASP A 80 11.29 -10.05 6.70
N ASP A 81 11.33 -8.88 7.34
CA ASP A 81 12.08 -8.66 8.58
C ASP A 81 11.48 -9.48 9.74
N GLY A 82 10.15 -9.44 9.92
CA GLY A 82 9.48 -10.24 10.95
C GLY A 82 9.73 -11.74 10.78
N ARG A 83 9.64 -12.29 9.55
CA ARG A 83 9.97 -13.71 9.29
C ARG A 83 11.41 -14.09 9.68
N ARG A 84 12.36 -13.18 9.51
CA ARG A 84 13.76 -13.41 9.89
C ARG A 84 13.91 -13.42 11.40
N GLU A 85 13.26 -12.51 12.10
CA GLU A 85 13.28 -12.42 13.56
C GLU A 85 12.73 -13.70 14.21
N TYR A 86 11.58 -14.22 13.73
CA TYR A 86 11.03 -15.49 14.23
C TYR A 86 11.96 -16.70 14.03
N ALA A 87 12.65 -16.78 12.89
CA ALA A 87 13.58 -17.87 12.61
C ALA A 87 14.84 -17.81 13.50
N VAL A 88 15.26 -16.61 13.89
CA VAL A 88 16.38 -16.39 14.82
C VAL A 88 15.98 -16.73 16.26
N GLU A 89 14.78 -16.36 16.68
CA GLU A 89 14.25 -16.71 18.01
C GLU A 89 14.12 -18.24 18.16
N SER A 90 13.51 -18.91 17.18
CA SER A 90 13.30 -20.36 17.25
C SER A 90 14.60 -21.16 17.25
N SER A 91 15.68 -20.62 16.66
CA SER A 91 17.00 -21.29 16.63
C SER A 91 17.83 -21.07 17.91
N ARG A 92 17.40 -20.18 18.81
CA ARG A 92 17.99 -20.02 20.15
C ARG A 92 17.34 -20.90 21.21
N GLU A 93 16.14 -21.40 20.94
CA GLU A 93 15.38 -22.28 21.85
C GLU A 93 15.75 -23.77 21.69
N PHE A 94 16.63 -24.11 20.74
CA PHE A 94 17.20 -25.45 20.53
C PHE A 94 18.73 -25.40 20.66
#